data_AF-A0ABD3GEK4-F1
#
_entry.id   AF-A0ABD3GEK4-F1
#
_cell.length_a   1.000
_cell.length_b   1.000
_cell.length_c   1.000
_cell.angle_alpha   90.00
_cell.angle_beta   90.00
_cell.angle_gamma   90.00
#
_symmetry.space_group_name_H-M   'P 1'
#
loop_
_entity.id
_entity.type
_entity.pdbx_description
1 polymer ?
#
loop_
_entity_poly.entity_id
_entity_poly.type
_entity_poly.pdbx_seq_one_letter_code
_entity_poly.pdbx_strand_id
1 'polypeptide(L)'
;MPTTKQETELDVAAVVWKSLKDQHTIFPKIAPQVFSSIQHVEGPDGVPGSVCKITFSPIAPPGSYVKEKILAIDMEKYSVTSEEIEGGHLNQGFSKWKCDLSSTYFPVRSSRSTIQKA
;
A
#
# COMPACT_ATOMS: atom_id res chain seq x y z
N MET A 1 -9.18 -18.19 7.27
CA MET A 1 -7.98 -17.35 7.43
C MET A 1 -8.37 -16.14 8.26
N PRO A 2 -7.58 -15.75 9.27
CA PRO A 2 -7.84 -14.49 9.97
C PRO A 2 -7.72 -13.33 8.98
N THR A 3 -8.65 -12.38 9.04
CA THR A 3 -8.68 -11.21 8.17
C THR A 3 -8.68 -9.98 9.05
N THR A 4 -7.68 -9.12 8.86
CA THR A 4 -7.61 -7.82 9.53
C THR A 4 -8.17 -6.78 8.57
N LYS A 5 -9.08 -5.94 9.07
CA LYS A 5 -9.59 -4.77 8.33
C LYS A 5 -9.01 -3.52 8.97
N GLN A 6 -8.49 -2.63 8.14
CA GLN A 6 -8.01 -1.32 8.55
C GLN A 6 -8.62 -0.28 7.62
N GLU A 7 -9.23 0.75 8.22
CA GLU A 7 -9.76 1.91 7.51
C GLU A 7 -8.95 3.13 7.95
N THR A 8 -8.61 4.01 7.01
CA THR A 8 -7.83 5.22 7.28
C THR A 8 -8.32 6.33 6.37
N GLU A 9 -8.67 7.46 6.96
CA GLU A 9 -9.08 8.65 6.25
C GLU A 9 -7.84 9.46 5.84
N LEU A 10 -7.75 9.78 4.54
CA LEU A 10 -6.66 10.58 3.98
C LEU A 10 -7.25 11.70 3.13
N ASP A 11 -6.89 12.95 3.44
CA ASP A 11 -7.30 14.12 2.64
C ASP A 11 -6.70 14.11 1.22
N VAL A 12 -5.74 13.22 0.97
CA VAL A 12 -4.94 13.12 -0.26
C VAL A 12 -5.12 11.78 -0.98
N ALA A 13 -6.24 11.07 -0.75
CA ALA A 13 -6.48 9.74 -1.32
C ALA A 13 -6.24 9.64 -2.85
N ALA A 14 -6.72 10.63 -3.62
CA ALA A 14 -6.51 10.67 -5.07
C ALA A 14 -5.03 10.81 -5.47
N VAL A 15 -4.24 11.56 -4.69
CA VAL A 15 -2.80 11.76 -4.93
C VAL A 15 -2.02 10.49 -4.60
N VAL A 16 -2.37 9.83 -3.49
CA VAL A 16 -1.79 8.53 -3.10
C VAL A 16 -2.04 7.51 -4.20
N TRP A 17 -3.24 7.49 -4.76
CA TRP A 17 -3.58 6.53 -5.81
C TRP A 17 -2.83 6.76 -7.12
N LYS A 18 -2.72 8.03 -7.55
CA LYS A 18 -1.89 8.38 -8.71
C LYS A 18 -0.43 7.99 -8.49
N SER A 19 0.04 8.07 -7.25
CA SER A 19 1.43 7.76 -6.88
C SER A 19 1.76 6.27 -6.95
N LEU A 20 0.77 5.36 -6.98
CA LEU A 20 1.03 3.93 -7.10
C LEU A 20 1.69 3.54 -8.43
N LYS A 21 1.43 4.28 -9.52
CA LYS A 21 2.09 4.05 -10.81
C LYS A 21 3.60 4.31 -10.71
N ASP A 22 3.97 5.35 -9.98
CA ASP A 22 5.36 5.78 -9.79
C ASP A 22 5.88 5.40 -8.38
N GLN A 23 5.31 4.34 -7.79
CA GLN A 23 5.58 3.95 -6.39
C GLN A 23 7.07 3.78 -6.10
N HIS A 24 7.80 3.27 -7.09
CA HIS A 24 9.24 3.02 -7.02
C HIS A 24 10.07 4.29 -6.79
N THR A 25 9.56 5.42 -7.26
CA THR A 25 10.21 6.73 -7.13
C THR A 25 9.62 7.55 -5.98
N ILE A 26 8.30 7.46 -5.76
CA ILE A 26 7.59 8.36 -4.84
C ILE A 26 7.70 7.88 -3.38
N PHE A 27 7.47 6.60 -3.09
CA PHE A 27 7.42 6.14 -1.69
C PHE A 27 8.75 6.26 -0.94
N PRO A 28 9.92 5.93 -1.54
CA PRO A 28 11.20 6.19 -0.89
C PRO A 28 11.46 7.67 -0.60
N LYS A 29 10.83 8.60 -1.35
CA LYS A 29 10.96 10.05 -1.12
C LYS A 29 9.99 10.59 -0.08
N ILE A 30 8.76 10.07 -0.04
CA ILE A 30 7.73 10.50 0.92
C ILE A 30 7.95 9.90 2.30
N ALA A 31 8.39 8.63 2.35
CA ALA A 31 8.62 7.90 3.59
C ALA A 31 9.99 7.19 3.58
N PRO A 32 11.11 7.95 3.48
CA PRO A 32 12.47 7.39 3.52
C PRO A 32 12.80 6.66 4.84
N GLN A 33 12.06 6.96 5.91
CA GLN A 33 12.17 6.27 7.19
C GLN A 33 11.57 4.85 7.19
N VAL A 34 10.77 4.51 6.16
CA VAL A 34 10.14 3.20 6.00
C VAL A 34 10.74 2.47 4.81
N PHE A 35 10.77 3.13 3.65
CA PHE A 35 11.16 2.54 2.38
C PHE A 35 12.55 3.01 1.97
N SER A 36 13.47 2.05 1.83
CA SER A 36 14.79 2.32 1.27
C SER A 36 14.76 2.32 -0.25
N SER A 37 14.10 1.33 -0.85
CA SER A 37 13.95 1.22 -2.29
C SER A 37 12.76 0.35 -2.64
N ILE A 38 12.14 0.62 -3.78
CA ILE A 38 11.15 -0.26 -4.39
C ILE A 38 11.62 -0.51 -5.82
N GLN A 39 11.74 -1.78 -6.22
CA GLN A 39 12.29 -2.19 -7.50
C GLN A 39 11.28 -3.09 -8.21
N HIS A 40 11.00 -2.82 -9.47
CA HIS A 40 10.26 -3.76 -10.31
C HIS A 40 11.14 -4.97 -10.62
N VAL A 41 10.57 -6.18 -10.52
CA VAL A 41 11.30 -7.45 -10.67
C VAL A 41 10.84 -8.20 -11.91
N GLU A 42 9.53 -8.43 -12.04
CA GLU A 42 8.97 -9.29 -13.09
C GLU A 42 7.61 -8.78 -13.57
N GLY A 43 7.26 -9.15 -14.81
CA GLY A 43 5.97 -8.82 -15.42
C GLY A 43 5.91 -7.42 -16.04
N PRO A 44 4.76 -7.06 -16.62
CA PRO A 44 4.55 -5.72 -17.16
C PRO A 44 4.31 -4.75 -15.98
N ASP A 45 5.00 -3.62 -15.98
CA ASP A 45 4.92 -2.65 -14.88
C ASP A 45 3.50 -2.07 -14.75
N GLY A 46 3.03 -1.93 -13.51
CA GLY A 46 1.73 -1.33 -13.21
C GLY A 46 0.48 -2.12 -13.62
N VAL A 47 0.58 -3.40 -13.98
CA VAL A 47 -0.59 -4.25 -14.31
C VAL A 47 -0.62 -5.55 -13.49
N PRO A 48 -1.76 -6.27 -13.45
CA PRO A 48 -1.84 -7.57 -12.80
C PRO A 48 -0.79 -8.54 -13.34
N GLY A 49 -0.09 -9.20 -12.43
CA GLY A 49 1.07 -10.05 -12.73
C GLY A 49 2.42 -9.38 -12.49
N SER A 50 2.45 -8.05 -12.33
CA SER A 50 3.66 -7.32 -11.91
C SER A 50 4.14 -7.79 -10.54
N VAL A 51 5.45 -7.96 -10.41
CA VAL A 51 6.13 -8.28 -9.15
C VAL A 51 7.10 -7.16 -8.82
N CYS A 52 6.96 -6.58 -7.63
CA CYS A 52 7.89 -5.59 -7.10
C CYS A 52 8.57 -6.11 -5.83
N LYS A 53 9.82 -5.68 -5.63
CA LYS A 53 10.61 -5.91 -4.41
C LYS A 53 10.72 -4.60 -3.64
N ILE A 54 10.20 -4.62 -2.42
CA ILE A 54 10.20 -3.50 -1.48
C ILE A 54 11.27 -3.80 -0.42
N THR A 55 12.21 -2.88 -0.23
CA THR A 55 13.24 -2.98 0.82
C THR A 55 12.90 -2.02 1.94
N PHE A 56 12.77 -2.54 3.16
CA PHE A 56 12.42 -1.76 4.34
C PHE A 56 13.68 -1.44 5.15
N SER A 57 13.98 -0.15 5.31
CA SER A 57 15.07 0.33 6.16
C SER A 57 14.84 1.82 6.43
N PRO A 58 15.07 2.32 7.65
CA PRO A 58 15.61 1.65 8.83
C PRO A 58 14.57 1.02 9.79
N ILE A 59 13.27 1.06 9.47
CA ILE A 59 12.21 0.54 10.38
C ILE A 59 12.26 -0.97 10.62
N ALA A 60 12.92 -1.71 9.72
CA ALA A 60 13.05 -3.16 9.78
C ALA A 60 14.54 -3.57 9.86
N PRO A 61 14.85 -4.79 10.34
CA PRO A 61 16.23 -5.30 10.37
C PRO A 61 16.94 -5.16 9.02
N PRO A 62 18.26 -4.89 9.00
CA PRO A 62 19.01 -4.79 7.75
C PRO A 62 18.79 -6.00 6.85
N GLY A 63 18.46 -5.74 5.58
CA GLY A 63 18.16 -6.80 4.61
C GLY A 63 16.70 -7.27 4.61
N SER A 64 15.81 -6.66 5.40
CA SER A 64 14.38 -6.93 5.33
C SER A 64 13.81 -6.46 3.99
N TYR A 65 13.16 -7.37 3.28
CA TYR A 65 12.46 -7.07 2.04
C TYR A 65 11.17 -7.86 1.95
N VAL A 66 10.30 -7.41 1.06
CA VAL A 66 9.09 -8.09 0.62
C VAL A 66 9.11 -8.12 -0.90
N LYS A 67 8.76 -9.26 -1.49
CA LYS A 67 8.31 -9.31 -2.87
C LYS A 67 6.80 -9.44 -2.88
N GLU A 68 6.15 -8.52 -3.56
CA GLU A 68 4.71 -8.50 -3.74
C GLU A 68 4.36 -8.67 -5.21
N LYS A 69 3.30 -9.43 -5.46
CA LYS A 69 2.71 -9.59 -6.77
C LYS A 69 1.36 -8.89 -6.81
N ILE A 70 1.13 -8.05 -7.82
CA ILE A 70 -0.17 -7.44 -8.08
C ILE A 70 -1.08 -8.50 -8.70
N LEU A 71 -2.19 -8.82 -8.05
CA LEU A 71 -3.18 -9.77 -8.54
C LEU A 71 -4.31 -9.08 -9.32
N ALA A 72 -4.70 -7.88 -8.90
CA ALA A 72 -5.71 -7.08 -9.56
C ALA A 72 -5.45 -5.60 -9.28
N ILE A 73 -5.74 -4.72 -10.25
CA ILE A 73 -5.69 -3.28 -10.08
C ILE A 73 -6.80 -2.64 -10.89
N ASP A 74 -7.59 -1.77 -10.25
CA ASP A 74 -8.61 -0.95 -10.85
C ASP A 74 -8.32 0.50 -10.48
N MET A 75 -7.73 1.23 -11.42
CA MET A 75 -7.36 2.63 -11.22
C MET A 75 -8.56 3.57 -11.22
N GLU A 76 -9.71 3.15 -11.78
CA GLU A 76 -10.93 3.96 -11.80
C GLU A 76 -11.70 3.84 -10.48
N LYS A 77 -11.76 2.62 -9.92
CA LYS A 77 -12.40 2.34 -8.63
C LYS A 77 -11.48 2.47 -7.44
N TYR A 78 -10.23 2.89 -7.67
CA TYR A 78 -9.21 3.02 -6.65
C TYR A 78 -9.02 1.76 -5.80
N SER A 79 -8.93 0.60 -6.44
CA SER A 79 -8.69 -0.68 -5.76
C SER A 79 -7.49 -1.43 -6.31
N VAL A 80 -6.75 -2.08 -5.41
CA VAL A 80 -5.64 -2.97 -5.75
C VAL A 80 -5.66 -4.17 -4.83
N THR A 81 -5.39 -5.34 -5.39
CA THR A 81 -5.15 -6.56 -4.66
C THR A 81 -3.72 -7.00 -4.92
N SER A 82 -2.94 -7.16 -3.85
CA SER A 82 -1.58 -7.70 -3.91
C SER A 82 -1.42 -8.91 -2.98
N GLU A 83 -0.39 -9.71 -3.25
CA GLU A 83 -0.01 -10.87 -2.44
C GLU A 83 1.50 -10.88 -2.24
N GLU A 84 1.94 -11.16 -1.01
CA GLU A 84 3.35 -11.41 -0.73
C GLU A 84 3.73 -12.80 -1.25
N ILE A 85 4.79 -12.86 -2.06
CA ILE A 85 5.32 -14.10 -2.61
C ILE A 85 6.64 -14.50 -1.94
N GLU A 86 7.36 -13.55 -1.34
CA GLU A 86 8.65 -13.79 -0.67
C GLU A 86 8.93 -12.69 0.37
N GLY A 87 9.58 -13.05 1.48
CA GLY A 87 9.96 -12.08 2.52
C GLY A 87 8.81 -11.68 3.45
N GLY A 88 8.93 -10.53 4.11
CA GLY A 88 7.83 -9.93 4.90
C GLY A 88 7.21 -10.83 5.97
N HIS A 89 5.88 -10.95 5.90
CA HIS A 89 5.09 -11.77 6.80
C HIS A 89 5.37 -13.25 6.58
N LEU A 90 5.74 -13.68 5.38
CA LEU A 90 6.09 -15.08 5.13
C LEU A 90 7.31 -15.51 5.94
N ASN A 91 8.31 -14.63 6.10
CA ASN A 91 9.47 -14.87 6.96
C ASN A 91 9.11 -14.84 8.46
N GLN A 92 7.94 -14.31 8.84
CA GLN A 92 7.44 -14.31 10.22
C GLN A 92 6.59 -15.55 10.54
N GLY A 93 6.49 -16.50 9.61
CA GLY A 93 5.78 -17.77 9.80
C GLY A 93 4.36 -17.81 9.20
N PHE A 94 3.95 -16.78 8.47
CA PHE A 94 2.69 -16.81 7.73
C PHE A 94 2.83 -17.65 6.47
N SER A 95 1.83 -18.48 6.16
CA SER A 95 1.81 -19.28 4.93
C SER A 95 1.34 -18.51 3.70
N LYS A 96 0.56 -17.44 3.91
CA LYS A 96 0.01 -16.59 2.86
C LYS A 96 -0.32 -15.22 3.43
N TRP A 97 -0.02 -14.17 2.68
CA TRP A 97 -0.42 -12.80 3.01
C TRP A 97 -0.98 -12.11 1.77
N LYS A 98 -2.22 -11.64 1.85
CA LYS A 98 -2.95 -10.98 0.76
C LYS A 98 -3.48 -9.65 1.27
N CYS A 99 -3.24 -8.58 0.53
CA CYS A 99 -3.75 -7.26 0.80
C CYS A 99 -4.81 -6.90 -0.24
N ASP A 100 -6.00 -6.54 0.22
CA ASP A 100 -7.06 -5.96 -0.61
C ASP A 100 -7.25 -4.52 -0.15
N LEU A 101 -6.75 -3.57 -0.93
CA LEU A 101 -6.80 -2.15 -0.63
C LEU A 101 -7.79 -1.48 -1.58
N SER A 102 -8.76 -0.75 -1.02
CA SER A 102 -9.71 0.04 -1.79
C SER A 102 -9.91 1.39 -1.13
N SER A 103 -9.88 2.46 -1.93
CA SER A 103 -10.22 3.80 -1.48
C SER A 103 -11.66 4.12 -1.83
N THR A 104 -12.44 4.54 -0.83
CA THR A 104 -13.75 5.14 -1.05
C THR A 104 -13.66 6.63 -0.82
N TYR A 105 -14.14 7.42 -1.80
CA TYR A 105 -14.18 8.87 -1.65
C TYR A 105 -15.34 9.24 -0.72
N PHE A 106 -15.02 9.77 0.45
CA PHE A 106 -15.99 10.47 1.29
C PHE A 106 -15.88 11.97 0.97
N PRO A 107 -16.96 12.62 0.48
CA PRO A 107 -16.96 14.06 0.42
C PRO A 107 -16.80 14.59 1.84
N VAL A 108 -15.77 15.41 2.09
CA VAL A 108 -15.51 16.06 3.37
C VAL A 108 -16.84 16.57 3.93
N ARG A 109 -17.28 15.99 5.04
CA ARG A 109 -18.45 16.48 5.77
C ARG A 109 -18.05 17.86 6.28
N SER A 110 -18.55 18.91 5.62
CA SER A 110 -18.49 20.29 6.11
C SER A 110 -18.85 20.27 7.61
N SER A 111 -17.85 20.52 8.44
CA SER A 111 -18.01 20.62 9.88
C SER A 111 -18.85 21.86 10.19
N ARG A 112 -20.17 21.71 10.23
CA ARG A 112 -21.00 22.65 10.99
C ARG A 112 -20.73 22.38 12.46
N SER A 113 -19.90 23.22 13.08
CA SER A 113 -19.77 23.30 14.52
C SER A 113 -21.14 23.58 15.13
N THR A 114 -21.74 22.58 15.78
CA THR A 114 -22.82 22.83 16.73
C THR A 114 -22.21 22.70 18.10
N ILE A 115 -21.85 23.85 18.68
CA ILE A 115 -21.49 23.97 20.09
C ILE A 115 -22.79 23.72 20.86
N GLN A 116 -22.96 22.53 21.45
CA GLN A 116 -23.88 22.37 22.57
C GLN A 116 -23.16 22.85 23.83
N LYS A 117 -23.52 24.06 24.26
CA LYS A 117 -23.26 24.51 25.63
C LYS A 117 -24.21 23.75 26.58
N ALA A 118 -23.65 23.20 27.65
CA ALA A 118 -24.36 22.95 28.90
C ALA A 118 -23.59 23.71 30.00
#